data_AF-A0AA42E597-F1
#
_entry.id   AF-A0AA42E597-F1
#
_cell.length_a   1.000
_cell.length_b   1.000
_cell.length_c   1.000
_cell.angle_alpha   90.00
_cell.angle_beta   90.00
_cell.angle_gamma   90.00
#
_symmetry.space_group_name_H-M   'P 1'
#
loop_
_entity.id
_entity.type
_entity.pdbx_description
1 polymer ?
#
loop_
_entity_poly.entity_id
_entity_poly.type
_entity_poly.pdbx_seq_one_letter_code
_entity_poly.pdbx_strand_id
1 'polypeptide(L)' 'MTPKQRLPRRFPVGTRFVLEGEPDRHGTLRVVSRYVVMPNGRRYDLMPQAPAAPVPDHPRRRRAAAPA' A
#
# COMPACT_ATOMS: atom_id res chain seq x y z
N MET A 1 2.74 -27.37 -2.44
CA MET A 1 2.97 -26.02 -1.89
C MET A 1 3.86 -25.26 -2.86
N THR A 2 3.31 -24.33 -3.65
CA THR A 2 4.10 -23.54 -4.61
C THR A 2 5.04 -22.61 -3.83
N PRO A 3 6.33 -22.50 -4.19
CA PRO A 3 7.25 -21.64 -3.47
C PRO A 3 6.76 -20.20 -3.57
N LYS A 4 6.58 -19.57 -2.41
CA LYS A 4 6.31 -18.14 -2.28
C LYS A 4 7.44 -17.41 -3.00
N GLN A 5 7.22 -17.00 -4.24
CA GLN A 5 8.24 -16.43 -5.11
C GLN A 5 8.76 -15.15 -4.43
N ARG A 6 9.92 -15.25 -3.77
CA ARG A 6 10.49 -14.13 -3.02
C ARG A 6 10.94 -13.08 -4.03
N LEU A 7 10.34 -11.90 -3.94
CA LEU A 7 10.76 -10.75 -4.71
C LEU A 7 12.21 -10.36 -4.35
N PRO A 8 12.97 -9.83 -5.31
CA PRO A 8 14.34 -9.40 -5.05
C PRO A 8 14.34 -8.24 -4.06
N ARG A 9 15.40 -8.12 -3.25
CA ARG A 9 15.58 -6.99 -2.31
C ARG A 9 15.75 -5.64 -3.02
N ARG A 10 16.20 -5.66 -4.28
CA ARG A 10 16.38 -4.50 -5.15
C ARG A 10 15.76 -4.81 -6.50
N PHE A 11 15.05 -3.83 -7.05
CA PHE A 11 14.47 -3.96 -8.38
C PHE A 11 15.42 -3.39 -9.44
N PRO A 12 15.51 -4.02 -10.62
CA PRO A 12 16.20 -3.44 -11.76
C PRO A 12 15.60 -2.09 -12.17
N VAL A 13 16.41 -1.24 -12.79
CA VAL A 13 15.93 -0.01 -13.42
C VAL A 13 14.90 -0.36 -14.49
N GLY A 14 13.79 0.39 -14.53
CA GLY A 14 12.66 0.13 -15.43
C GLY A 14 11.56 -0.75 -14.85
N THR A 15 11.74 -1.30 -13.64
CA THR A 15 10.64 -1.94 -12.93
C THR A 15 9.54 -0.93 -12.60
N ARG A 16 8.27 -1.34 -12.82
CA ARG A 16 7.08 -0.56 -12.51
C ARG A 16 6.32 -1.18 -11.35
N PHE A 17 5.91 -0.37 -10.40
CA PHE A 17 4.95 -0.74 -9.35
C PHE A 17 3.58 -0.19 -9.75
N VAL A 18 2.61 -1.08 -9.90
CA VAL A 18 1.28 -0.73 -10.41
C VAL A 18 0.24 -0.95 -9.32
N LEU A 19 -0.60 0.07 -9.15
CA LEU A 19 -1.80 0.05 -8.33
C LEU A 19 -2.99 0.24 -9.26
N GLU A 20 -3.88 -0.75 -9.30
CA GLU A 20 -5.17 -0.60 -9.97
C GLU A 20 -6.25 -0.48 -8.89
N GLY A 21 -7.23 0.36 -9.16
CA GLY A 21 -8.29 0.64 -8.21
C GLY A 21 -9.43 1.40 -8.85
N GLU A 22 -10.50 1.51 -8.09
CA GLU A 22 -11.68 2.28 -8.44
C GLU A 22 -11.86 3.39 -7.41
N PRO A 23 -12.41 4.55 -7.79
CA PRO A 23 -12.79 5.57 -6.82
C PRO A 23 -13.88 5.01 -5.89
N ASP A 24 -13.76 5.29 -4.59
CA ASP A 24 -14.81 5.04 -3.61
C ASP A 24 -15.89 6.13 -3.63
N ARG A 25 -16.87 6.02 -2.72
CA ARG A 25 -17.98 6.99 -2.61
C ARG A 25 -17.54 8.42 -2.31
N HIS A 26 -16.31 8.62 -1.86
CA HIS A 26 -15.70 9.91 -1.55
C HIS A 26 -14.64 10.32 -2.59
N GLY A 27 -14.50 9.58 -3.70
CA GLY A 27 -13.51 9.83 -4.74
C GLY A 27 -12.09 9.37 -4.39
N THR A 28 -11.90 8.66 -3.27
CA THR A 28 -10.60 8.12 -2.87
C THR A 28 -10.34 6.80 -3.59
N LEU A 29 -9.11 6.58 -4.05
CA LEU A 29 -8.75 5.36 -4.77
C LEU A 29 -8.80 4.12 -3.84
N ARG A 30 -9.79 3.25 -4.04
CA ARG A 30 -9.84 1.91 -3.47
C ARG A 30 -9.02 0.96 -4.34
N VAL A 31 -7.86 0.57 -3.85
CA VAL A 31 -6.96 -0.36 -4.55
C VAL A 31 -7.57 -1.77 -4.63
N VAL A 32 -7.73 -2.28 -5.84
CA VAL A 32 -8.23 -3.65 -6.13
C VAL A 32 -7.12 -4.62 -6.51
N SER A 33 -6.01 -4.11 -7.06
CA SER A 33 -4.87 -4.94 -7.46
C SER A 33 -3.54 -4.23 -7.19
N ARG A 34 -2.51 -5.02 -6.88
CA ARG A 34 -1.14 -4.53 -6.68
C ARG A 34 -0.18 -5.52 -7.32
N TYR A 35 0.71 -5.04 -8.17
CA TYR A 35 1.70 -5.89 -8.79
C TYR A 35 2.94 -5.12 -9.23
N VAL A 36 3.99 -5.87 -9.51
CA VAL A 36 5.24 -5.35 -10.06
C VAL A 36 5.42 -5.89 -11.47
N VAL A 37 5.79 -5.02 -12.41
CA VAL A 37 6.20 -5.40 -13.78
C VAL A 37 7.70 -5.18 -13.92
N MET A 38 8.44 -6.26 -14.15
CA MET A 38 9.88 -6.22 -14.41
C MET A 38 10.18 -5.64 -15.80
N PRO A 39 11.41 -5.17 -16.08
CA PRO A 39 11.75 -4.62 -17.40
C PRO A 39 11.57 -5.62 -18.55
N ASN A 40 11.63 -6.92 -18.26
CA ASN A 40 11.36 -7.99 -19.23
C ASN A 40 9.86 -8.33 -19.39
N GLY A 41 8.97 -7.51 -18.81
CA GLY A 41 7.52 -7.71 -18.86
C GLY A 41 6.96 -8.71 -17.84
N ARG A 42 7.79 -9.41 -17.06
CA ARG A 42 7.29 -10.37 -16.05
C ARG A 42 6.53 -9.65 -14.94
N ARG A 43 5.28 -10.05 -14.71
CA ARG A 43 4.41 -9.56 -13.65
C ARG A 43 4.50 -10.43 -12.40
N TYR A 44 4.49 -9.79 -11.23
CA TYR A 44 4.40 -10.44 -9.93
C TYR A 44 3.28 -9.80 -9.11
N ASP A 45 2.24 -10.57 -8.81
CA ASP A 45 1.15 -10.10 -7.97
C ASP A 45 1.62 -9.99 -6.51
N LEU A 46 1.31 -8.84 -5.92
CA LEU A 46 1.54 -8.58 -4.51
C LEU A 46 0.24 -8.92 -3.80
N MET A 47 0.22 -10.06 -3.10
CA MET A 47 -0.96 -10.48 -2.35
C MET A 47 -1.50 -9.30 -1.52
N PRO A 48 -2.83 -9.12 -1.46
CA PRO A 48 -3.42 -8.03 -0.70
C PRO A 48 -2.95 -8.13 0.75
N GLN A 49 -2.21 -7.12 1.21
CA GLN A 49 -2.09 -6.88 2.64
C GLN A 49 -3.53 -6.71 3.15
N ALA A 50 -3.92 -7.51 4.16
CA ALA A 50 -5.17 -7.31 4.87
C ALA A 50 -5.37 -5.80 5.12
N PRO A 51 -6.59 -5.26 4.96
CA PRO A 51 -6.84 -3.84 5.12
C PRO A 51 -6.18 -3.38 6.42
N ALA A 52 -5.28 -2.39 6.31
CA ALA A 52 -4.63 -1.83 7.47
C ALA A 52 -5.74 -1.41 8.44
N ALA A 53 -5.73 -1.99 9.64
CA ALA A 53 -6.67 -1.62 10.68
C ALA A 53 -6.63 -0.09 10.82
N PRO A 54 -7.80 0.58 10.99
CA PRO A 54 -7.82 2.03 11.15
C PRO A 54 -6.87 2.39 12.28
N VAL A 55 -5.84 3.17 11.95
CA VAL A 55 -4.88 3.65 12.93
C VAL A 55 -5.70 4.51 13.91
N PRO A 56 -5.75 4.18 15.21
CA PRO A 56 -6.53 4.97 16.15
C PRO A 56 -5.97 6.38 16.13
N ASP A 57 -6.86 7.34 15.86
CA ASP A 57 -6.58 8.77 15.87
C ASP A 57 -6.08 9.11 17.28
N HIS A 58 -4.76 9.21 17.46
CA HIS A 58 -4.20 9.55 18.75
C HIS A 58 -4.64 10.98 19.05
N PRO A 59 -5.47 11.20 20.09
CA PRO A 59 -5.95 12.54 20.37
C PRO A 59 -4.74 13.40 20.65
N ARG A 60 -4.49 14.38 19.76
CA ARG A 60 -3.52 15.45 19.97
C ARG A 60 -3.80 15.99 21.37
N ARG A 61 -2.88 15.71 22.29
CA ARG A 61 -2.91 16.12 23.68
C ARG A 61 -3.19 17.62 23.70
N ARG A 62 -4.45 17.99 23.98
CA ARG A 62 -4.88 19.38 24.12
C ARG A 62 -3.98 19.95 25.21
N ARG A 63 -3.03 20.79 24.81
CA ARG A 63 -2.18 21.54 25.75
C ARG A 63 -3.16 22.41 26.53
N ALA A 64 -3.46 22.01 27.76
CA ALA A 64 -4.29 22.79 28.66
C ALA A 64 -3.58 24.13 28.86
N ALA A 65 -4.25 25.22 28.46
CA ALA A 65 -3.88 26.55 28.92
C ALA A 65 -4.22 26.61 30.41
N ALA A 66 -3.21 26.86 31.24
CA ALA A 66 -3.40 27.14 32.66
C ALA A 66 -4.05 28.54 32.81
N PRO A 67 -5.04 28.72 33.70
CA PRO A 67 -5.49 30.05 34.07
C PRO A 67 -4.51 30.70 35.06
N ALA A 68 -4.45 32.02 35.00
CA ALA A 68 -3.65 32.92 35.86
C ALA A 68 -4.25 33.08 37.26
#